data_AF-A0A512IW27-F1
#
_entry.id   AF-A0A512IW27-F1
#
_cell.length_a   1.000
_cell.length_b   1.000
_cell.length_c   1.000
_cell.angle_alpha   90.00
_cell.angle_beta   90.00
_cell.angle_gamma   90.00
#
_symmetry.space_group_name_H-M   'P 1'
#
loop_
_entity.id
_entity.type
_entity.pdbx_description
1 polymer ?
#
loop_
_entity_poly.entity_id
_entity_poly.type
_entity_poly.pdbx_seq_one_letter_code
_entity_poly.pdbx_strand_id
1 'polypeptide(L)'
;MGVFFYLWKDKIVYNKYLFFASLLLSYFLMMSNHAVFIYPIFLTYITIFIGLSPLPQPKLLKSGDYSYGIYLYGYPISQALVSSLPMIKESLFGLLALAIIFTGIFSVFSWHVIEKRFLHLKKYLSPRSAEISAALHPTALKGTEVREEAIPQTLRGSVP
;
A
#
# COMPACT_ATOMS: atom_id res chain seq x y z
N MET A 1 2.06 12.10 -14.08
CA MET A 1 2.47 13.23 -13.22
C MET A 1 3.62 12.86 -12.27
N GLY A 2 3.53 11.81 -11.43
CA GLY A 2 4.63 11.45 -10.50
C GLY A 2 5.99 11.15 -11.16
N VAL A 3 6.00 10.48 -12.31
CA VAL A 3 7.24 10.17 -13.06
C VAL A 3 7.97 11.45 -13.52
N PHE A 4 7.25 12.50 -13.91
CA PHE A 4 7.84 13.79 -14.28
C PHE A 4 8.53 14.47 -13.09
N PHE A 5 7.92 14.44 -11.90
CA PHE A 5 8.53 14.97 -10.68
C PHE A 5 9.74 14.15 -10.22
N TYR A 6 9.74 12.83 -10.47
CA TYR A 6 10.90 11.98 -10.19
C TYR A 6 12.10 12.32 -11.08
N LEU A 7 11.87 12.64 -12.36
CA LEU A 7 12.93 13.07 -13.28
C LEU A 7 13.53 14.45 -12.90
N TRP A 8 12.78 15.27 -12.17
CA TRP A 8 13.24 16.58 -11.66
C TRP A 8 13.59 16.59 -10.17
N LYS A 9 13.75 15.41 -9.55
CA LYS A 9 14.09 15.29 -8.12
C LYS A 9 15.33 16.10 -7.72
N ASP A 10 16.29 16.27 -8.62
CA ASP A 10 17.55 16.96 -8.36
C ASP A 10 17.42 18.50 -8.29
N LYS A 11 16.28 19.06 -8.74
CA LYS A 11 15.95 20.50 -8.60
C LYS A 11 15.01 20.81 -7.44
N ILE A 12 14.49 19.80 -6.74
CA ILE A 12 13.58 20.02 -5.62
C ILE A 12 14.42 20.36 -4.38
N VAL A 13 14.32 21.60 -3.92
CA VAL A 13 15.02 22.08 -2.74
C VAL A 13 14.51 21.32 -1.51
N TYR A 14 15.35 20.43 -0.97
CA TYR A 14 15.09 19.71 0.28
C TYR A 14 15.21 20.64 1.48
N ASN A 15 14.21 21.50 1.67
CA ASN A 15 14.18 22.39 2.82
C ASN A 15 13.10 21.94 3.81
N LYS A 16 13.54 21.44 4.98
CA LYS A 16 12.66 21.04 6.08
C LYS A 16 11.72 22.17 6.52
N TYR A 17 12.16 23.44 6.42
CA TYR A 17 11.33 24.59 6.73
C TYR A 17 10.17 24.76 5.76
N LEU A 18 10.37 24.52 4.45
CA LEU A 18 9.29 24.54 3.45
C LEU A 18 8.29 23.41 3.68
N PHE A 19 8.76 22.23 4.09
CA PHE A 19 7.91 21.10 4.46
C PHE A 19 7.00 21.45 5.66
N PHE A 20 7.58 21.93 6.78
CA PHE A 20 6.80 22.30 7.96
C PHE A 20 5.87 23.50 7.70
N ALA A 21 6.32 24.50 6.94
CA ALA A 21 5.48 25.62 6.54
C ALA A 21 4.28 25.15 5.70
N SER A 22 4.49 24.25 4.74
CA SER A 22 3.42 23.67 3.92
C SER A 22 2.44 22.85 4.77
N LEU A 23 2.94 22.12 5.77
CA LEU A 23 2.12 21.30 6.67
C LEU A 23 1.25 22.16 7.60
N LEU A 24 1.82 23.21 8.18
CA LEU A 24 1.05 24.17 8.97
C LEU A 24 0.01 24.89 8.10
N LEU A 25 0.41 25.36 6.93
CA LEU A 25 -0.48 26.08 6.02
C LEU A 25 -1.62 25.18 5.53
N SER A 26 -1.35 23.90 5.22
CA SER A 26 -2.41 22.95 4.86
C SER A 26 -3.38 22.71 6.02
N TYR A 27 -2.87 22.61 7.26
CA TYR A 27 -3.71 22.43 8.45
C TYR A 27 -4.64 23.63 8.68
N PHE A 28 -4.12 24.86 8.62
CA PHE A 28 -4.92 26.07 8.76
C PHE A 28 -5.94 26.25 7.63
N LEU A 29 -5.55 25.96 6.38
CA LEU A 29 -6.46 26.00 5.24
C LEU A 29 -7.59 24.97 5.37
N MET A 30 -7.33 23.81 5.97
CA MET A 30 -8.34 22.78 6.19
C MET A 30 -9.45 23.22 7.16
N MET A 31 -9.16 24.15 8.08
CA MET A 31 -10.17 24.72 8.97
C MET A 31 -11.07 25.75 8.27
N SER A 32 -10.71 26.21 7.07
CA SER A 32 -11.48 27.16 6.28
C SER A 32 -12.28 26.45 5.18
N ASN A 33 -13.61 26.55 5.23
CA ASN A 33 -14.50 25.95 4.22
C ASN A 33 -14.26 26.48 2.79
N HIS A 34 -13.68 27.66 2.62
CA HIS A 34 -13.43 28.26 1.30
C HIS A 34 -12.15 27.77 0.61
N ALA A 35 -11.28 27.06 1.33
CA ALA A 35 -9.95 26.67 0.84
C ALA A 35 -9.86 25.22 0.35
N VAL A 36 -10.99 24.54 0.16
CA VAL A 36 -11.06 23.12 -0.28
C VAL A 36 -10.26 22.85 -1.55
N PHE A 37 -10.17 23.82 -2.47
CA PHE A 37 -9.41 23.67 -3.71
C PHE A 37 -7.91 24.00 -3.59
N ILE A 38 -7.50 24.69 -2.52
CA ILE A 38 -6.14 25.23 -2.37
C ILE A 38 -5.27 24.31 -1.52
N TYR A 39 -5.80 23.72 -0.45
CA TYR A 39 -5.03 22.83 0.41
C TYR A 39 -4.40 21.61 -0.31
N PRO A 40 -5.00 21.00 -1.36
CA PRO A 40 -4.40 19.84 -2.04
C PRO A 40 -3.05 20.15 -2.71
N ILE A 41 -2.80 21.42 -3.05
CA ILE A 41 -1.52 21.85 -3.64
C ILE A 41 -0.39 21.66 -2.62
N PHE A 42 -0.59 22.13 -1.39
CA PHE A 42 0.37 21.95 -0.30
C PHE A 42 0.52 20.49 0.09
N LEU A 43 -0.59 19.74 0.11
CA LEU A 43 -0.58 18.30 0.38
C LEU A 43 0.19 17.52 -0.68
N THR A 44 0.12 17.94 -1.95
CA THR A 44 0.88 17.36 -3.05
C THR A 44 2.38 17.57 -2.84
N TYR A 45 2.80 18.77 -2.42
CA TYR A 45 4.20 19.04 -2.09
C TYR A 45 4.71 18.16 -0.94
N ILE A 46 3.93 18.05 0.15
CA ILE A 46 4.22 17.17 1.29
C ILE A 46 4.37 15.72 0.83
N THR A 47 3.45 15.24 -0.03
CA THR A 47 3.45 13.87 -0.55
C THR A 47 4.69 13.59 -1.41
N ILE A 48 5.06 14.52 -2.29
CA ILE A 48 6.27 14.41 -3.13
C ILE A 48 7.52 14.42 -2.26
N PHE A 49 7.59 15.30 -1.25
CA PHE A 49 8.71 15.38 -0.33
C PHE A 49 8.92 14.06 0.43
N ILE A 50 7.83 13.48 0.97
CA ILE A 50 7.87 12.17 1.64
C ILE A 50 8.25 11.06 0.67
N GLY A 51 7.66 11.04 -0.53
CA GLY A 51 7.90 9.99 -1.53
C GLY A 51 9.31 9.98 -2.12
N LEU A 52 9.97 11.15 -2.20
CA LEU A 52 11.36 11.25 -2.64
C LEU A 52 12.36 11.07 -1.49
N SER A 53 11.92 11.25 -0.24
CA SER A 53 12.78 11.10 0.92
C SER A 53 13.21 9.64 1.07
N PRO A 54 14.48 9.37 1.43
CA PRO A 54 14.97 8.03 1.69
C PRO A 54 14.42 7.51 3.02
N LEU A 55 13.14 7.16 3.05
CA LEU A 55 12.48 6.58 4.21
C LEU A 55 12.80 5.08 4.30
N PRO A 56 13.18 4.58 5.48
CA PRO A 56 13.40 3.15 5.67
C PRO A 56 12.07 2.42 5.48
N GLN A 57 12.01 1.56 4.45
CA GLN A 57 10.84 0.72 4.21
C GLN A 57 10.71 -0.34 5.32
N PRO A 58 9.59 -0.37 6.07
CA PRO A 58 9.37 -1.38 7.11
C PRO A 58 9.43 -2.79 6.50
N LYS A 59 10.05 -3.74 7.20
CA LYS A 59 10.11 -5.15 6.77
C LYS A 59 8.72 -5.74 6.49
N LEU A 60 7.71 -5.27 7.22
CA LEU A 60 6.31 -5.65 7.02
C LEU A 60 5.84 -5.30 5.61
N LEU A 61 6.08 -4.08 5.11
CA LEU A 61 5.70 -3.66 3.76
C LEU A 61 6.46 -4.41 2.64
N LYS A 62 7.59 -5.05 2.95
CA LYS A 62 8.34 -5.87 1.98
C LYS A 62 7.76 -7.27 1.79
N SER A 63 6.87 -7.72 2.69
CA SER A 63 6.34 -9.08 2.70
C SER A 63 5.09 -9.27 1.81
N GLY A 64 4.51 -8.20 1.26
CA GLY A 64 3.27 -8.25 0.48
C GLY A 64 2.81 -6.90 -0.04
N ASP A 65 1.85 -6.90 -0.97
CA ASP A 65 1.26 -5.69 -1.56
C ASP A 65 0.14 -5.13 -0.68
N TYR A 66 0.50 -4.65 0.51
CA TYR A 66 -0.45 -4.05 1.45
C TYR A 66 -1.05 -2.73 0.92
N SER A 67 -0.37 -2.07 -0.01
CA SER A 67 -0.89 -0.89 -0.72
C SER A 67 -2.21 -1.18 -1.39
N TYR A 68 -2.36 -2.35 -1.99
CA TYR A 68 -3.60 -2.77 -2.63
C TYR A 68 -4.75 -2.86 -1.62
N GLY A 69 -4.53 -3.50 -0.47
CA GLY A 69 -5.53 -3.58 0.60
C GLY A 69 -5.90 -2.21 1.17
N ILE A 70 -4.94 -1.31 1.35
CA ILE A 70 -5.20 0.05 1.83
C ILE A 70 -6.06 0.83 0.84
N TYR A 71 -5.78 0.69 -0.45
CA TYR A 71 -6.57 1.31 -1.53
C TYR A 71 -8.02 0.81 -1.53
N LEU A 72 -8.21 -0.51 -1.38
CA LEU A 72 -9.54 -1.12 -1.42
C LEU A 72 -10.38 -0.75 -0.20
N TYR A 73 -9.79 -0.81 1.00
CA TYR A 73 -10.55 -0.71 2.26
C TYR A 73 -10.53 0.67 2.91
N GLY A 74 -9.62 1.58 2.54
CA GLY A 74 -9.45 2.87 3.21
C GLY A 74 -10.72 3.72 3.22
N TYR A 75 -11.35 3.89 2.07
CA TYR A 75 -12.60 4.68 1.97
C TYR A 75 -13.80 3.99 2.66
N PRO A 76 -14.12 2.70 2.38
CA PRO A 76 -15.22 2.01 3.05
C PRO A 76 -15.09 1.97 4.58
N ILE A 77 -13.88 1.74 5.11
CA ILE A 77 -13.63 1.73 6.55
C ILE A 77 -13.83 3.11 7.14
N SER A 78 -13.33 4.15 6.48
CA SER A 78 -13.53 5.53 6.94
C SER A 78 -15.02 5.89 6.97
N GLN A 79 -15.80 5.50 5.95
CA GLN A 79 -17.25 5.70 5.93
C GLN A 79 -17.98 4.91 7.02
N ALA A 80 -17.59 3.64 7.24
CA ALA A 80 -18.16 2.80 8.29
C ALA A 80 -17.88 3.35 9.69
N LEU A 81 -16.68 3.92 9.92
CA LEU A 81 -16.33 4.56 11.18
C LEU A 81 -17.15 5.83 11.41
N VAL A 82 -17.31 6.68 10.38
CA VAL A 82 -18.12 7.90 10.48
C VAL A 82 -19.60 7.58 10.72
N SER A 83 -20.14 6.52 10.09
CA SER A 83 -21.54 6.12 10.28
C SER A 83 -21.79 5.45 11.63
N SER A 84 -20.84 4.64 12.12
CA SER A 84 -20.99 3.88 13.36
C SER A 84 -20.63 4.67 14.61
N LEU A 85 -19.73 5.65 14.50
CA LEU A 85 -19.21 6.44 15.63
C LEU A 85 -19.34 7.95 15.35
N PRO A 86 -20.56 8.53 15.44
CA PRO A 86 -20.78 9.94 15.19
C PRO A 86 -19.95 10.86 16.09
N MET A 87 -19.65 10.43 17.32
CA MET A 87 -18.81 11.16 18.28
C MET A 87 -17.35 11.35 17.80
N ILE A 88 -16.85 10.46 16.94
CA ILE A 88 -15.48 10.51 16.41
C ILE A 88 -15.41 11.42 15.18
N LYS A 89 -16.55 11.69 14.52
CA LYS A 89 -16.62 12.55 13.33
C LYS A 89 -16.03 13.94 13.57
N GLU A 90 -16.23 14.49 14.78
CA GLU A 90 -15.74 15.82 15.16
C GLU A 90 -14.23 15.81 15.50
N SER A 91 -13.65 14.63 15.74
CA SER A 91 -12.22 14.47 16.02
C SER A 91 -11.48 13.97 14.77
N LEU A 92 -10.89 14.89 14.02
CA LEU A 92 -10.08 14.56 12.84
C LEU A 92 -8.99 13.53 13.15
N PHE A 93 -8.25 13.74 14.25
CA PHE A 93 -7.16 12.86 14.64
C PHE A 93 -7.66 11.50 15.15
N GLY A 94 -8.79 11.47 15.86
CA GLY A 94 -9.41 10.23 16.31
C GLY A 94 -9.88 9.37 15.14
N LEU A 95 -10.56 9.99 14.17
CA LEU A 95 -11.01 9.32 12.95
C LEU A 95 -9.82 8.80 12.13
N LEU A 96 -8.80 9.63 11.92
CA LEU A 96 -7.59 9.25 11.19
C LEU A 96 -6.89 8.06 11.85
N ALA A 97 -6.71 8.09 13.18
CA ALA A 97 -6.05 7.02 13.91
C ALA A 97 -6.81 5.68 13.77
N LEU A 98 -8.13 5.68 14.00
CA LEU A 98 -8.94 4.47 13.82
C LEU A 98 -8.90 4.00 12.37
N ALA A 99 -9.07 4.90 11.40
CA ALA A 99 -9.07 4.55 9.98
C ALA A 99 -7.77 3.88 9.56
N ILE A 100 -6.61 4.39 10.00
CA ILE A 100 -5.31 3.78 9.73
C ILE A 100 -5.22 2.39 10.36
N ILE A 101 -5.63 2.23 11.62
CA ILE A 101 -5.57 0.95 12.34
C ILE A 101 -6.45 -0.10 11.65
N PHE A 102 -7.73 0.20 11.44
CA PHE A 102 -8.67 -0.75 10.84
C PHE A 102 -8.30 -1.06 9.39
N THR A 103 -7.93 -0.05 8.59
CA THR A 103 -7.49 -0.28 7.21
C THR A 103 -6.22 -1.11 7.15
N GLY A 104 -5.28 -0.90 8.06
CA GLY A 104 -4.08 -1.72 8.19
C GLY A 104 -4.40 -3.18 8.48
N ILE A 105 -5.29 -3.44 9.45
CA ILE A 105 -5.72 -4.79 9.82
C ILE A 105 -6.39 -5.49 8.62
N PHE A 106 -7.33 -4.82 7.94
CA PHE A 106 -8.01 -5.38 6.78
C PHE A 106 -7.07 -5.59 5.59
N SER A 107 -6.13 -4.68 5.37
CA SER A 107 -5.10 -4.85 4.34
C SER A 107 -4.24 -6.08 4.60
N VAL A 108 -3.76 -6.25 5.83
CA VAL A 108 -2.97 -7.43 6.23
C VAL A 108 -3.81 -8.70 6.09
N PHE A 109 -5.06 -8.68 6.56
CA PHE A 109 -5.95 -9.83 6.46
C PHE A 109 -6.23 -10.22 5.00
N SER A 110 -6.52 -9.24 4.14
CA SER A 110 -6.77 -9.44 2.72
C SER A 110 -5.59 -10.09 2.00
N TRP A 111 -4.37 -9.64 2.30
CA TRP A 111 -3.15 -10.23 1.73
C TRP A 111 -3.02 -11.71 2.11
N HIS A 112 -3.20 -12.04 3.39
CA HIS A 112 -2.98 -13.40 3.90
C HIS A 112 -4.10 -14.37 3.52
N VAL A 113 -5.35 -13.92 3.45
CA VAL A 113 -6.53 -14.78 3.27
C VAL A 113 -6.96 -14.87 1.81
N ILE A 114 -6.95 -13.75 1.08
CA ILE A 114 -7.47 -13.69 -0.28
C ILE A 114 -6.30 -13.78 -1.24
N GLU A 115 -5.42 -12.78 -1.21
CA GLU A 115 -4.48 -12.54 -2.29
C GLU A 115 -3.44 -13.65 -2.43
N LYS A 116 -2.84 -14.10 -1.32
CA LYS A 116 -1.91 -15.22 -1.33
C LYS A 116 -2.55 -16.53 -1.83
N ARG A 117 -3.85 -16.73 -1.59
CA ARG A 117 -4.57 -17.93 -2.08
C ARG A 117 -4.93 -17.81 -3.56
N PHE A 118 -5.35 -16.63 -4.01
CA PHE A 118 -5.67 -16.39 -5.42
C PHE A 118 -4.43 -16.47 -6.33
N LEU A 119 -3.26 -16.03 -5.85
CA LEU A 119 -2.00 -16.23 -6.58
C LEU A 119 -1.67 -17.71 -6.78
N HIS A 120 -1.96 -18.57 -5.82
CA HIS A 120 -1.80 -20.03 -5.96
C HIS A 120 -2.78 -20.60 -7.01
N LEU A 121 -4.00 -20.08 -7.07
CA LEU A 121 -5.01 -20.49 -8.05
C LEU A 121 -4.74 -19.95 -9.46
N LYS A 122 -4.01 -18.83 -9.60
CA LYS A 122 -3.66 -18.24 -10.91
C LYS A 122 -2.93 -19.22 -11.82
N LYS A 123 -2.09 -20.10 -11.25
CA LYS A 123 -1.38 -21.17 -11.99
C LYS A 123 -2.33 -22.13 -12.70
N TYR A 124 -3.52 -22.35 -12.13
CA TYR A 124 -4.52 -23.30 -12.65
C TYR A 124 -5.55 -22.63 -13.56
N LEU A 125 -5.91 -21.37 -13.30
CA LEU A 125 -6.94 -20.65 -14.04
C LEU A 125 -6.42 -19.93 -15.30
N SER A 126 -5.14 -19.57 -15.34
CA SER A 126 -4.55 -18.87 -16.49
C SER A 126 -3.05 -19.20 -16.65
N PRO A 127 -2.74 -20.37 -17.25
CA PRO A 127 -1.37 -20.86 -17.41
C PRO A 127 -0.48 -19.86 -18.15
N ARG A 128 -1.01 -19.23 -19.21
CA ARG A 128 -0.33 -18.21 -20.01
C ARG A 128 0.06 -16.98 -19.18
N SER A 129 -0.79 -16.54 -18.25
CA SER A 129 -0.47 -15.39 -17.38
C SER A 129 0.49 -15.75 -16.25
N ALA A 130 0.53 -17.02 -15.86
CA ALA A 130 1.50 -17.53 -14.89
C ALA A 130 2.90 -17.62 -15.50
N GLU A 131 3.02 -18.13 -16.73
CA GLU A 131 4.29 -18.17 -17.48
C GLU A 131 4.87 -16.76 -17.70
N ILE A 132 4.06 -15.80 -18.15
CA ILE A 132 4.50 -14.42 -18.36
C ILE A 132 4.95 -13.77 -17.03
N SER A 133 4.23 -14.04 -15.94
CA SER A 133 4.58 -13.50 -14.62
C SER A 133 5.86 -14.13 -14.05
N ALA A 134 6.10 -15.42 -14.32
CA ALA A 134 7.33 -16.12 -13.95
C ALA A 134 8.54 -15.61 -14.75
N ALA A 135 8.34 -15.32 -16.04
CA ALA A 135 9.38 -14.75 -16.91
C ALA A 135 9.76 -13.30 -16.52
N LEU A 136 8.80 -12.50 -16.06
CA LEU A 136 9.02 -11.09 -15.68
C LEU A 136 9.50 -10.91 -14.22
N HIS A 137 9.06 -11.77 -13.31
CA HIS A 137 9.38 -11.70 -11.88
C HIS A 137 9.82 -13.07 -11.33
N PRO A 138 11.05 -13.53 -11.65
CA PRO A 138 11.54 -14.85 -11.25
C PRO A 138 11.65 -15.04 -9.73
N THR A 139 11.71 -13.95 -8.96
CA THR A 139 11.78 -13.98 -7.49
C THR A 139 10.42 -14.12 -6.81
N ALA A 140 9.31 -13.79 -7.47
CA ALA A 140 7.98 -13.86 -6.87
C ALA A 140 7.52 -15.31 -6.60
N LEU A 141 8.08 -16.26 -7.36
CA LEU A 141 7.81 -17.69 -7.23
C LEU A 141 8.98 -18.47 -6.60
N LYS A 142 10.07 -17.81 -6.22
CA LYS A 142 11.29 -18.48 -5.71
C LYS A 142 11.10 -19.13 -4.33
N GLY A 143 10.05 -18.76 -3.60
CA GLY A 143 9.60 -19.46 -2.40
C GLY A 143 8.92 -20.82 -2.67
N THR A 144 8.69 -21.15 -3.94
CA THR A 144 7.93 -22.34 -4.37
C THR A 144 8.83 -23.48 -4.88
N GLU A 145 10.00 -23.19 -5.46
CA GLU A 145 10.90 -24.24 -5.97
C GLU A 145 11.55 -25.05 -4.85
N VAL A 146 11.92 -24.41 -3.73
CA VAL A 146 12.61 -25.09 -2.61
C VAL A 146 11.72 -26.14 -1.93
N ARG A 147 10.38 -26.02 -2.02
CA ARG A 147 9.46 -26.97 -1.37
C ARG A 147 9.08 -28.15 -2.26
N GLU A 148 9.24 -28.03 -3.58
CA GLU A 148 8.93 -29.09 -4.54
C GLU A 148 10.12 -30.05 -4.77
N GLU A 149 11.36 -29.56 -4.60
CA GLU A 149 12.58 -30.41 -4.58
C GLU A 149 12.72 -31.31 -3.33
N ALA A 150 11.97 -31.03 -2.26
CA ALA A 150 12.05 -31.76 -1.00
C ALA A 150 11.21 -33.05 -0.95
N ILE A 151 10.54 -33.44 -2.05
CA ILE A 151 9.87 -34.75 -2.13
C ILE A 151 10.91 -35.77 -2.60
N PRO A 152 11.33 -36.73 -1.75
CA PRO A 152 12.31 -37.74 -2.13
C PRO A 152 11.78 -38.52 -3.34
N GLN A 153 12.65 -38.73 -4.34
CA GLN A 153 12.32 -39.46 -5.58
C GLN A 153 11.98 -40.96 -5.34
N THR A 154 11.97 -41.43 -4.10
CA THR A 154 11.76 -42.83 -3.72
C THR A 154 10.31 -43.30 -3.79
N LEU A 155 9.33 -42.43 -4.07
CA LEU A 155 7.90 -42.79 -4.11
C LEU A 155 7.29 -42.88 -5.53
N ARG A 156 8.10 -42.80 -6.60
CA ARG A 156 7.61 -42.82 -8.00
C ARG A 156 7.72 -44.18 -8.69
N GLY A 157 7.75 -45.28 -7.93
CA GLY A 157 7.83 -46.62 -8.50
C GLY A 157 7.27 -47.68 -7.56
N SER A 158 5.95 -47.88 -7.57
CA SER A 158 5.27 -49.15 -7.23
C SER A 158 3.76 -48.92 -7.12
N VAL A 159 3.07 -48.96 -8.25
CA VAL A 159 1.68 -49.43 -8.26
C VAL A 159 1.55 -50.35 -9.49
N PRO A 160 1.09 -51.60 -9.31
CA PRO A 160 1.06 -52.65 -10.34
C PRO A 160 0.08 -52.38 -11.48
#